data_AF-C8WXF2-F1
#
_entry.id   AF-C8WXF2-F1
#
_cell.length_a   1.000
_cell.length_b   1.000
_cell.length_c   1.000
_cell.angle_alpha   90.00
_cell.angle_beta   90.00
_cell.angle_gamma   90.00
#
_symmetry.space_group_name_H-M   'P 1'
#
loop_
_entity.id
_entity.type
_entity.pdbx_description
1 polymer ?
#
loop_
_entity_poly.entity_id
_entity_poly.type
_entity_poly.pdbx_seq_one_letter_code
_entity_poly.pdbx_strand_id
1 'polypeptide(L)'
;MRTRHAFVSVSVLVALSITGAVAGCGREFEVHPSALAGQALPPSIADPPSRVELAHYQMRNPHFEVLSHGSTLNIWSDHHGWNGHRVDLYYAPAAIVTAYHGDYTLKSSAHLQHIVSVPIRKNQTWFAAWNVGSYRLPEEFYLLAKTDVGQASIEKVVWQQGHYVEGGVDSPVQ
;
A
#
# COMPACT_ATOMS: atom_id res chain seq x y z
N MET A 1 50.40 -12.03 -55.15
CA MET A 1 48.99 -12.43 -54.98
C MET A 1 48.36 -11.54 -53.93
N ARG A 2 47.30 -10.82 -54.32
CA ARG A 2 46.55 -9.87 -53.48
C ARG A 2 45.53 -10.64 -52.64
N THR A 3 45.48 -10.37 -51.34
CA THR A 3 44.32 -10.69 -50.49
C THR A 3 44.00 -9.46 -49.66
N ARG A 4 43.00 -8.71 -50.15
CA ARG A 4 42.37 -7.59 -49.46
C ARG A 4 41.33 -8.18 -48.51
N HIS A 5 41.48 -8.01 -47.20
CA HIS A 5 40.37 -8.22 -46.28
C HIS A 5 39.64 -6.91 -46.09
N ALA A 6 38.46 -6.84 -46.68
CA ALA A 6 37.52 -5.74 -46.57
C ALA A 6 36.90 -5.74 -45.18
N PHE A 7 37.02 -4.61 -44.47
CA PHE A 7 36.23 -4.32 -43.29
C PHE A 7 34.79 -4.09 -43.73
N VAL A 8 33.90 -5.02 -43.41
CA VAL A 8 32.46 -4.85 -43.60
C VAL A 8 31.93 -4.07 -42.41
N SER A 9 31.74 -2.77 -42.61
CA SER A 9 31.00 -1.90 -41.70
C SER A 9 29.53 -2.33 -41.70
N VAL A 10 29.08 -2.96 -40.62
CA VAL A 10 27.66 -3.29 -40.44
C VAL A 10 26.94 -2.02 -39.99
N SER A 11 26.22 -1.39 -40.92
CA SER A 11 25.27 -0.31 -40.62
C SER A 11 24.11 -0.90 -39.81
N VAL A 12 24.09 -0.66 -38.50
CA VAL A 12 22.92 -0.93 -37.66
C VAL A 12 21.87 0.11 -38.02
N LEU A 13 20.89 -0.32 -38.82
CA LEU A 13 19.71 0.46 -39.17
C LEU A 13 18.91 0.72 -37.89
N VAL A 14 18.92 1.97 -37.42
CA VAL A 14 18.00 2.44 -36.37
C VAL A 14 16.61 2.55 -36.99
N ALA A 15 15.79 1.50 -36.81
CA ALA A 15 14.39 1.54 -37.18
C ALA A 15 13.61 2.38 -36.15
N LEU A 16 13.56 3.71 -36.38
CA LEU A 16 12.53 4.56 -35.81
C LEU A 16 11.16 4.05 -36.30
N SER A 17 10.44 3.34 -35.43
CA SER A 17 9.04 2.99 -35.65
C SER A 17 8.19 3.89 -34.76
N ILE A 18 7.93 5.10 -35.25
CA ILE A 18 6.86 5.98 -34.76
C ILE A 18 5.59 5.58 -35.52
N THR A 19 4.75 4.77 -34.87
CA THR A 19 3.34 4.51 -35.23
C THR A 19 2.73 3.75 -34.05
N GLY A 20 1.72 4.22 -33.33
CA GLY A 20 0.91 5.41 -33.53
C GLY A 20 0.22 5.79 -32.22
N ALA A 21 -0.16 7.07 -32.16
CA ALA A 21 -1.13 7.58 -31.23
C ALA A 21 -2.45 6.82 -31.44
N VAL A 22 -2.67 5.78 -30.65
CA VAL A 22 -4.03 5.36 -30.33
C VAL A 22 -4.47 6.32 -29.24
N ALA A 23 -5.13 7.39 -29.67
CA ALA A 23 -6.04 8.14 -28.81
C ALA A 23 -7.15 7.16 -28.37
N GLY A 24 -6.85 6.39 -27.33
CA GLY A 24 -7.75 5.46 -26.69
C GLY A 24 -8.23 6.10 -25.39
N CYS A 25 -9.48 6.54 -25.39
CA CYS A 25 -10.19 6.97 -24.20
C CYS A 25 -10.13 5.88 -23.12
N GLY A 26 -9.64 6.26 -21.94
CA GLY A 26 -9.95 5.61 -20.67
C GLY A 26 -9.17 4.35 -20.31
N ARG A 27 -8.06 4.50 -19.57
CA ARG A 27 -7.63 3.53 -18.53
C ARG A 27 -6.92 4.24 -17.38
N GLU A 28 -7.68 4.91 -16.54
CA GLU A 28 -7.19 5.51 -15.28
C GLU A 28 -6.91 4.46 -14.16
N PHE A 29 -6.96 3.16 -14.46
CA PHE A 29 -6.97 2.10 -13.43
C PHE A 29 -6.08 0.88 -13.73
N GLU A 30 -5.03 1.01 -14.54
CA GLU A 30 -4.09 -0.10 -14.75
C GLU A 30 -2.93 -0.02 -13.74
N VAL A 31 -2.91 -0.95 -12.78
CA VAL A 31 -1.83 -1.05 -11.79
C VAL A 31 -0.66 -1.79 -12.42
N HIS A 32 0.43 -1.08 -12.72
CA HIS A 32 1.61 -1.68 -13.36
C HIS A 32 2.31 -2.69 -12.43
N PRO A 33 2.57 -3.94 -12.87
CA PRO A 33 3.19 -4.98 -12.03
C PRO A 33 4.56 -4.59 -11.44
N SER A 34 5.35 -3.80 -12.17
CA SER A 34 6.65 -3.30 -11.70
C SER A 34 6.51 -2.32 -10.53
N ALA A 35 5.46 -1.51 -10.50
CA ALA A 35 5.18 -0.59 -9.40
C ALA A 35 4.80 -1.34 -8.12
N LEU A 36 4.18 -2.52 -8.24
CA LEU A 36 3.83 -3.39 -7.11
C LEU A 36 5.04 -4.15 -6.57
N ALA A 37 5.90 -4.66 -7.45
CA ALA A 37 7.11 -5.37 -7.05
C ALA A 37 8.05 -4.48 -6.21
N GLY A 38 8.14 -3.18 -6.53
CA GLY A 38 8.93 -2.21 -5.77
C GLY A 38 8.34 -1.83 -4.40
N GLN A 39 7.11 -2.27 -4.09
CA GLN A 39 6.40 -1.96 -2.84
C GLN A 39 6.16 -3.22 -1.99
N ALA A 40 6.78 -4.36 -2.36
CA ALA A 40 6.81 -5.54 -1.51
C ALA A 40 7.71 -5.27 -0.30
N LEU A 41 7.19 -5.53 0.89
CA LEU A 41 7.93 -5.48 2.14
C LEU A 41 8.78 -6.75 2.30
N PRO A 42 9.89 -6.68 3.04
CA PRO A 42 10.68 -7.87 3.32
C PRO A 42 9.89 -8.85 4.21
N PRO A 43 10.12 -10.17 4.05
CA PRO A 43 9.40 -11.21 4.80
C PRO A 43 9.65 -11.16 6.32
N SER A 44 10.63 -10.36 6.77
CA SER A 44 10.91 -10.14 8.19
C SER A 44 9.89 -9.23 8.87
N ILE A 45 9.07 -8.47 8.13
CA ILE A 45 8.13 -7.50 8.71
C ILE A 45 6.70 -7.64 8.20
N ALA A 46 6.46 -8.41 7.13
CA ALA A 46 5.13 -8.70 6.62
C ALA A 46 5.13 -10.00 5.82
N ASP A 47 3.96 -10.62 5.73
CA ASP A 47 3.70 -11.77 4.86
C ASP A 47 3.80 -11.39 3.38
N PRO A 48 4.07 -12.35 2.48
CA PRO A 48 4.12 -12.09 1.05
C PRO A 48 2.79 -11.51 0.51
N PRO A 49 2.84 -10.73 -0.59
CA PRO A 49 1.65 -10.15 -1.19
C PRO A 49 0.61 -11.22 -1.52
N SER A 50 -0.62 -11.00 -1.08
CA SER A 50 -1.73 -11.95 -1.23
C SER A 50 -3.01 -11.24 -1.66
N ARG A 51 -4.01 -12.03 -2.07
CA ARG A 51 -5.37 -11.52 -2.25
C ARG A 51 -6.13 -11.67 -0.94
N VAL A 52 -6.72 -10.57 -0.49
CA VAL A 52 -7.60 -10.54 0.69
C VAL A 52 -9.04 -10.42 0.22
N GLU A 53 -9.93 -11.18 0.82
CA GLU A 53 -11.37 -11.01 0.59
C GLU A 53 -11.86 -9.80 1.38
N LEU A 54 -12.47 -8.83 0.68
CA LEU A 54 -13.06 -7.65 1.29
C LEU A 54 -14.55 -7.66 1.02
N ALA A 55 -15.34 -7.36 2.05
CA ALA A 55 -16.75 -7.11 1.85
C ALA A 55 -16.91 -5.93 0.88
N HIS A 56 -17.90 -6.01 -0.02
CA HIS A 56 -18.13 -5.02 -1.08
C HIS A 56 -18.40 -3.60 -0.55
N TYR A 57 -18.77 -3.47 0.73
CA TYR A 57 -19.06 -2.20 1.38
C TYR A 57 -17.95 -1.81 2.37
N GLN A 58 -17.12 -0.86 1.96
CA GLN A 58 -16.35 -0.03 2.88
C GLN A 58 -17.31 1.04 3.41
N MET A 59 -18.09 0.72 4.44
CA MET A 59 -18.87 1.72 5.18
C MET A 59 -17.93 2.74 5.83
N ARG A 60 -18.46 3.87 6.31
CA ARG A 60 -17.73 4.83 7.17
C ARG A 60 -17.27 4.08 8.42
N ASN A 61 -16.06 3.53 8.34
CA ASN A 61 -15.53 2.62 9.32
C ASN A 61 -14.75 3.42 10.36
N PRO A 62 -14.70 2.93 11.61
CA PRO A 62 -13.91 3.56 12.66
C PRO A 62 -12.46 3.73 12.20
N HIS A 63 -11.91 4.92 12.41
CA HIS A 63 -10.49 5.22 12.16
C HIS A 63 -9.56 4.51 13.15
N PHE A 64 -8.27 4.52 12.84
CA PHE A 64 -7.21 4.06 13.71
C PHE A 64 -5.97 4.93 13.54
N GLU A 65 -5.23 5.09 14.63
CA GLU A 65 -4.04 5.91 14.70
C GLU A 65 -2.77 5.07 14.55
N VAL A 66 -1.70 5.73 14.10
CA VAL A 66 -0.37 5.16 13.97
C VAL A 66 0.66 6.11 14.58
N LEU A 67 1.50 5.58 15.45
CA LEU A 67 2.63 6.30 16.03
C LEU A 67 3.87 5.45 16.03
N SER A 68 4.99 6.01 15.57
CA SER A 68 6.29 5.32 15.68
C SER A 68 6.87 5.42 17.09
N HIS A 69 7.41 4.32 17.58
CA HIS A 69 8.15 4.23 18.83
C HIS A 69 9.40 3.36 18.63
N GLY A 70 10.55 4.00 18.39
CA GLY A 70 11.79 3.32 18.06
C GLY A 70 11.68 2.54 16.74
N SER A 71 11.93 1.24 16.79
CA SER A 71 11.84 0.32 15.63
C SER A 71 10.45 -0.28 15.43
N THR A 72 9.43 0.24 16.13
CA THR A 72 8.07 -0.31 16.14
C THR A 72 7.06 0.77 15.78
N LEU A 73 6.04 0.41 15.02
CA LEU A 73 4.83 1.21 14.89
C LEU A 73 3.76 0.69 15.85
N ASN A 74 3.29 1.57 16.73
CA ASN A 74 2.12 1.34 17.54
C ASN A 74 0.91 1.77 16.71
N ILE A 75 -0.05 0.86 16.56
CA ILE A 75 -1.24 1.06 15.74
C ILE A 75 -2.44 0.72 16.61
N TRP A 76 -3.39 1.63 16.77
CA TRP A 76 -4.53 1.40 17.66
C TRP A 76 -5.77 2.12 17.17
N SER A 77 -6.92 1.66 17.67
CA SER A 77 -8.15 2.44 17.61
C SER A 77 -8.78 2.45 18.97
N ASP A 78 -9.11 3.63 19.47
CA ASP A 78 -9.96 3.84 20.64
C ASP A 78 -11.45 4.00 20.28
N HIS A 79 -11.78 4.13 18.98
CA HIS A 79 -13.14 4.18 18.48
C HIS A 79 -13.95 2.91 18.82
N HIS A 80 -15.12 3.09 19.41
CA HIS A 80 -16.06 2.02 19.78
C HIS A 80 -16.90 1.48 18.60
N GLY A 81 -16.38 1.54 17.37
CA GLY A 81 -17.11 1.18 16.15
C GLY A 81 -16.68 -0.16 15.52
N TRP A 82 -15.65 -0.81 16.06
CA TRP A 82 -15.11 -2.05 15.50
C TRP A 82 -15.92 -3.26 15.94
N ASN A 83 -16.41 -4.02 14.96
CA ASN A 83 -17.22 -5.20 15.17
C ASN A 83 -16.41 -6.47 14.84
N GLY A 84 -16.75 -7.55 15.54
CA GLY A 84 -16.06 -8.84 15.41
C GLY A 84 -15.15 -9.14 16.59
N HIS A 85 -14.22 -10.08 16.40
CA HIS A 85 -13.34 -10.57 17.46
C HIS A 85 -11.86 -10.24 17.21
N ARG A 86 -11.50 -9.92 15.97
CA ARG A 86 -10.11 -9.73 15.56
C ARG A 86 -10.00 -8.65 14.50
N VAL A 87 -8.87 -7.95 14.51
CA VAL A 87 -8.42 -7.08 13.41
C VAL A 87 -7.16 -7.68 12.81
N ASP A 88 -7.19 -7.87 11.50
CA ASP A 88 -6.03 -8.17 10.68
C ASP A 88 -5.53 -6.87 10.05
N LEU A 89 -4.26 -6.55 10.27
CA LEU A 89 -3.58 -5.40 9.68
C LEU A 89 -2.81 -5.81 8.43
N TYR A 90 -2.90 -4.99 7.40
CA TYR A 90 -2.22 -5.19 6.13
C TYR A 90 -1.52 -3.91 5.71
N TYR A 91 -0.32 -4.06 5.13
CA TYR A 91 0.27 -3.03 4.31
C TYR A 91 -0.40 -3.01 2.93
N ALA A 92 -0.84 -1.83 2.50
CA ALA A 92 -1.44 -1.60 1.19
C ALA A 92 -0.48 -0.76 0.31
N PRO A 93 0.03 -1.33 -0.80
CA PRO A 93 0.82 -0.56 -1.76
C PRO A 93 0.04 0.65 -2.27
N ALA A 94 0.68 1.82 -2.36
CA ALA A 94 0.05 3.05 -2.86
C ALA A 94 -0.57 2.87 -4.26
N ALA A 95 0.01 2.00 -5.08
CA ALA A 95 -0.48 1.71 -6.43
C ALA A 95 -1.88 1.07 -6.47
N ILE A 96 -2.33 0.44 -5.37
CA ILE A 96 -3.68 -0.16 -5.27
C ILE A 96 -4.66 0.70 -4.45
N VAL A 97 -4.26 1.90 -4.02
CA VAL A 97 -5.09 2.81 -3.23
C VAL A 97 -5.59 3.97 -4.10
N THR A 98 -6.82 4.44 -3.84
CA THR A 98 -7.39 5.66 -4.42
C THR A 98 -7.91 6.55 -3.30
N ALA A 99 -7.63 7.84 -3.37
CA ALA A 99 -8.32 8.84 -2.56
C ALA A 99 -9.63 9.26 -3.26
N TYR A 100 -10.75 9.20 -2.55
CA TYR A 100 -12.07 9.58 -3.04
C TYR A 100 -12.82 10.36 -1.95
N HIS A 101 -13.17 11.62 -2.21
CA HIS A 101 -13.85 12.51 -1.25
C HIS A 101 -13.21 12.62 0.15
N GLY A 102 -11.87 12.52 0.22
CA GLY A 102 -11.14 12.59 1.49
C GLY A 102 -10.97 11.25 2.20
N ASP A 103 -11.63 10.20 1.72
CA ASP A 103 -11.46 8.83 2.20
C ASP A 103 -10.51 8.05 1.28
N TYR A 104 -9.88 6.99 1.80
CA TYR A 104 -9.08 6.06 0.99
C TYR A 104 -9.88 4.79 0.70
N THR A 105 -9.72 4.25 -0.51
CA THR A 105 -10.36 3.01 -0.95
C THR A 105 -9.37 2.17 -1.75
N LEU A 106 -9.66 0.87 -1.91
CA LEU A 106 -8.81 -0.04 -2.68
C LEU A 106 -9.31 -0.22 -4.11
N LYS A 107 -8.43 -0.03 -5.09
CA LYS A 107 -8.66 -0.40 -6.51
C LYS A 107 -8.69 -1.92 -6.69
N SER A 108 -7.97 -2.64 -5.84
CA SER A 108 -7.79 -4.08 -5.89
C SER A 108 -7.55 -4.61 -4.50
N SER A 109 -8.07 -5.82 -4.22
CA SER A 109 -7.77 -6.55 -2.99
C SER A 109 -6.57 -7.49 -3.11
N ALA A 110 -5.88 -7.46 -4.25
CA ALA A 110 -4.63 -8.18 -4.47
C ALA A 110 -3.42 -7.35 -4.01
N HIS A 111 -2.32 -8.03 -3.71
CA HIS A 111 -1.03 -7.46 -3.29
C HIS A 111 -1.02 -6.83 -1.89
N LEU A 112 -2.04 -7.10 -1.07
CA LEU A 112 -2.03 -6.76 0.34
C LEU A 112 -1.06 -7.70 1.07
N GLN A 113 -0.28 -7.14 1.99
CA GLN A 113 0.73 -7.87 2.75
C GLN A 113 0.31 -7.87 4.21
N HIS A 114 -0.03 -9.04 4.73
CA HIS A 114 -0.50 -9.17 6.10
C HIS A 114 0.65 -8.88 7.07
N ILE A 115 0.37 -8.11 8.12
CA ILE A 115 1.34 -7.70 9.13
C ILE A 115 1.11 -8.49 10.41
N VAL A 116 -0.10 -8.40 10.96
CA VAL A 116 -0.45 -9.00 12.26
C VAL A 116 -1.96 -9.10 12.43
N SER A 117 -2.37 -10.10 13.19
CA SER A 117 -3.73 -10.28 13.69
C SER A 117 -3.80 -10.01 15.18
N VAL A 118 -4.70 -9.12 15.63
CA VAL A 118 -4.85 -8.76 17.04
C VAL A 118 -6.31 -8.87 17.51
N PRO A 119 -6.57 -9.24 18.78
CA PRO A 119 -7.93 -9.32 19.29
C PRO A 119 -8.57 -7.94 19.43
N ILE A 120 -9.86 -7.87 19.13
CA ILE A 120 -10.72 -6.73 19.50
C ILE A 120 -11.11 -6.89 20.97
N ARG A 121 -10.94 -5.84 21.76
CA ARG A 121 -11.32 -5.80 23.17
C ARG A 121 -12.84 -5.72 23.30
N LYS A 122 -13.38 -6.05 24.48
CA LYS A 122 -14.84 -6.02 24.74
C LYS A 122 -15.49 -4.65 24.48
N ASN A 123 -14.74 -3.57 24.61
CA ASN A 123 -15.18 -2.22 24.32
C ASN A 123 -14.95 -1.81 22.86
N GLN A 124 -14.76 -2.75 21.94
CA GLN A 124 -14.59 -2.50 20.51
C GLN A 124 -13.33 -1.69 20.13
N THR A 125 -12.32 -1.67 21.01
CA THR A 125 -11.00 -1.07 20.74
C THR A 125 -9.95 -2.14 20.51
N TRP A 126 -8.82 -1.77 19.93
CA TRP A 126 -7.72 -2.72 19.67
C TRP A 126 -6.38 -2.00 19.59
N PHE A 127 -5.30 -2.79 19.71
CA PHE A 127 -3.93 -2.32 19.65
C PHE A 127 -3.05 -3.37 18.99
N ALA A 128 -2.14 -2.94 18.13
CA ALA A 128 -1.13 -3.73 17.49
C ALA A 128 0.24 -3.03 17.56
N ALA A 129 1.29 -3.83 17.65
CA ALA A 129 2.66 -3.37 17.55
C ALA A 129 3.30 -4.04 16.33
N TRP A 130 3.71 -3.24 15.35
CA TRP A 130 4.38 -3.70 14.14
C TRP A 130 5.87 -3.41 14.22
N ASN A 131 6.68 -4.45 14.43
CA ASN A 131 8.13 -4.31 14.48
C ASN A 131 8.72 -4.25 13.05
N VAL A 132 9.23 -3.08 12.68
CA VAL A 132 9.87 -2.85 11.37
C VAL A 132 11.40 -2.96 11.43
N GLY A 133 11.96 -3.12 12.63
CA GLY A 133 13.41 -3.25 12.83
C GLY A 133 14.17 -2.05 12.28
N SER A 134 15.20 -2.32 11.48
CA SER A 134 15.98 -1.30 10.76
C SER A 134 15.44 -0.99 9.36
N TYR A 135 14.33 -1.62 8.95
CA TYR A 135 13.75 -1.39 7.64
C TYR A 135 13.14 0.01 7.58
N ARG A 136 13.61 0.82 6.63
CA ARG A 136 13.06 2.14 6.38
C ARG A 136 11.78 2.00 5.55
N LEU A 137 10.64 2.17 6.20
CA LEU A 137 9.36 2.34 5.51
C LEU A 137 9.38 3.59 4.62
N PRO A 138 8.54 3.63 3.56
CA PRO A 138 8.34 4.83 2.75
C PRO A 138 7.90 6.03 3.60
N GLU A 139 8.22 7.26 3.16
CA GLU A 139 7.78 8.50 3.84
C GLU A 139 6.25 8.62 3.91
N GLU A 140 5.56 7.99 2.97
CA GLU A 140 4.11 7.87 2.91
C GLU A 140 3.73 6.44 2.53
N PHE A 141 2.82 5.82 3.28
CA PHE A 141 2.28 4.50 2.96
C PHE A 141 0.85 4.35 3.49
N TYR A 142 0.22 3.21 3.20
CA TYR A 142 -1.16 2.95 3.60
C TYR A 142 -1.27 1.66 4.40
N LEU A 143 -2.10 1.69 5.43
CA LEU A 143 -2.46 0.52 6.22
C LEU A 143 -3.94 0.24 6.07
N LEU A 144 -4.28 -1.03 5.94
CA LEU A 144 -5.66 -1.52 5.96
C LEU A 144 -5.86 -2.34 7.24
N ALA A 145 -6.83 -1.95 8.05
CA ALA A 145 -7.35 -2.75 9.15
C ALA A 145 -8.65 -3.44 8.70
N LYS A 146 -8.74 -4.76 8.83
CA LYS A 146 -9.91 -5.57 8.44
C LYS A 146 -10.33 -6.48 9.59
N THR A 147 -11.62 -6.55 9.90
CA THR A 147 -12.15 -7.47 10.90
C THR A 147 -12.54 -8.83 10.31
N ASP A 148 -12.73 -9.80 11.19
CA ASP A 148 -13.24 -11.15 10.85
C ASP A 148 -14.68 -11.12 10.30
N VAL A 149 -15.45 -10.07 10.64
CA VAL A 149 -16.82 -9.86 10.10
C VAL A 149 -16.85 -9.00 8.84
N GLY A 150 -15.70 -8.67 8.26
CA GLY A 150 -15.59 -7.99 6.97
C GLY A 150 -15.61 -6.45 7.02
N GLN A 151 -15.63 -5.85 8.21
CA GLN A 151 -15.46 -4.41 8.37
C GLN A 151 -14.01 -4.01 8.02
N ALA A 152 -13.78 -2.90 7.33
CA ALA A 152 -12.41 -2.51 6.94
C ALA A 152 -12.20 -1.00 6.82
N SER A 153 -11.14 -0.47 7.43
CA SER A 153 -10.71 0.92 7.25
C SER A 153 -9.30 0.97 6.67
N ILE A 154 -9.00 1.98 5.86
CA ILE A 154 -7.67 2.23 5.30
C ILE A 154 -7.23 3.64 5.65
N GLU A 155 -6.04 3.74 6.23
CA GLU A 155 -5.44 5.00 6.66
C GLU A 155 -4.14 5.26 5.93
N LYS A 156 -3.94 6.52 5.55
CA LYS A 156 -2.66 7.03 5.08
C LYS A 156 -1.79 7.36 6.28
N VAL A 157 -0.55 6.91 6.23
CA VAL A 157 0.47 7.15 7.26
C VAL A 157 1.58 7.98 6.65
N VAL A 158 1.92 9.10 7.28
CA VAL A 158 2.95 10.03 6.80
C VAL A 158 4.01 10.22 7.87
N TRP A 159 5.27 10.26 7.47
CA TRP A 159 6.38 10.63 8.36
C TRP A 159 6.36 12.14 8.61
N GLN A 160 6.11 12.55 9.84
CA GLN A 160 6.12 13.96 10.27
C GLN A 160 6.97 14.13 11.54
N GLN A 161 7.83 15.14 11.57
CA GLN A 161 8.59 15.53 12.77
C GLN A 161 9.35 14.36 13.45
N GLY A 162 9.88 13.42 12.65
CA GLY A 162 10.63 12.27 13.16
C GLY A 162 9.78 11.10 13.67
N HIS A 163 8.47 11.11 13.45
CA HIS A 163 7.58 9.99 13.74
C HIS A 163 6.49 9.81 12.67
N TYR A 164 5.87 8.64 12.58
CA TYR A 164 4.69 8.46 11.73
C TYR A 164 3.44 9.01 12.42
N VAL A 165 2.62 9.75 11.69
CA VAL A 165 1.32 10.31 12.12
C VAL A 165 0.29 10.01 11.03
N GLU A 166 -0.95 9.76 11.45
CA GLU A 166 -2.12 9.58 10.58
C GLU A 166 -2.37 10.82 9.70
N GLY A 167 -2.89 10.59 8.49
CA GLY A 167 -3.42 11.63 7.60
C GLY A 167 -4.82 11.29 7.09
N GLY A 168 -5.84 11.66 7.85
CA GLY A 168 -7.25 11.73 7.42
C GLY A 168 -7.75 13.18 7.40
N VAL A 169 -7.99 13.71 6.19
CA VAL A 169 -8.62 15.01 5.84
C VAL A 169 -8.23 16.25 6.68
N ASP A 170 -7.32 17.08 6.15
CA ASP A 170 -7.16 18.50 6.53
C ASP A 170 -7.29 18.81 8.03
N SER A 171 -6.58 18.08 8.90
CA SER A 171 -6.44 18.48 10.30
C SER A 171 -5.17 19.31 10.48
N PRO A 172 -5.26 20.66 10.49
CA PRO A 172 -4.17 21.48 10.98
C PRO A 172 -3.97 21.12 12.45
N VAL A 173 -2.80 20.59 12.79
CA VAL A 173 -2.34 20.64 14.17
C VAL A 173 -2.06 22.10 14.47
N GLN A 174 -3.03 22.77 15.13
CA GLN A 174 -2.75 23.97 15.92
C GLN A 174 -2.05 23.56 17.21
#